data_AF-A0A7U4GDX3-F1
#
_entry.id   AF-A0A7U4GDX3-F1
#
_cell.length_a   1.000
_cell.length_b   1.000
_cell.length_c   1.000
_cell.angle_alpha   90.00
_cell.angle_beta   90.00
_cell.angle_gamma   90.00
#
_symmetry.space_group_name_H-M   'P 1'
#
loop_
_entity.id
_entity.type
_entity.pdbx_description
1 polymer ?
#
loop_
_entity_poly.entity_id
_entity_poly.type
_entity_poly.pdbx_seq_one_letter_code
_entity_poly.pdbx_strand_id
1 'polypeptide(L)'
;MSLRSHLRQRDSRQLMLELLCSRHPGSEITEFIAGERYLQLLLQDEQGNRGHAWLNVDAWLEYMDAHLPDIPWLEVPLNYLARWLNHLQLSFLFEEQVWDVAQIALSANPLPEKALLLPAEPCPLLCLDWPKSEDNALGVPAISSYRVPFRLQYVLGYSQLPLAQLADVAPGDLLLITQDFAHLAVGHRRLYKLSYHPNQEVIVEEQLAEHDQEYHEEEVLHEWMSLPVDIEFVLDGRTVTLAELEEITPGTALALTPDAEQNIKIYLNKKLFARGELVALENGSLAVEVNHVNPTLQGNRVQPDVE
;
A
#
# COMPACT_ATOMS: atom_id res chain seq x y z
N MET A 1 12.34 -6.23 -14.50
CA MET A 1 11.67 -5.15 -15.27
C MET A 1 10.41 -4.72 -14.51
N SER A 2 10.46 -3.59 -13.80
CA SER A 2 9.37 -3.14 -12.92
C SER A 2 8.25 -2.46 -13.72
N LEU A 3 7.04 -3.03 -13.68
CA LEU A 3 5.81 -2.46 -14.26
C LEU A 3 5.50 -1.01 -13.80
N ARG A 4 6.18 -0.50 -12.75
CA ARG A 4 6.08 0.89 -12.32
C ARG A 4 6.65 1.90 -13.30
N SER A 5 7.61 1.55 -14.15
CA SER A 5 8.17 2.50 -15.13
C SER A 5 7.14 2.95 -16.17
N HIS A 6 6.03 2.21 -16.32
CA HIS A 6 4.96 2.51 -17.27
C HIS A 6 3.66 3.01 -16.62
N LEU A 7 3.58 3.10 -15.29
CA LEU A 7 2.43 3.64 -14.58
C LEU A 7 2.82 4.94 -13.87
N ARG A 8 2.67 6.03 -14.62
CA ARG A 8 2.76 7.45 -14.20
C ARG A 8 3.82 7.75 -13.13
N GLN A 9 4.93 8.34 -13.57
CA GLN A 9 5.78 9.16 -12.71
C GLN A 9 4.96 10.39 -12.24
N ARG A 10 4.13 10.20 -11.21
CA ARG A 10 3.44 11.30 -10.54
C ARG A 10 4.44 11.94 -9.59
N ASP A 11 4.63 13.24 -9.74
CA ASP A 11 5.38 14.06 -8.79
C ASP A 11 4.86 13.78 -7.38
N SER A 12 5.75 13.41 -6.47
CA SER A 12 5.39 13.09 -5.08
C SER A 12 4.65 14.25 -4.41
N ARG A 13 4.95 15.50 -4.83
CA ARG A 13 4.25 16.70 -4.37
C ARG A 13 2.80 16.76 -4.88
N GLN A 14 2.57 16.42 -6.14
CA GLN A 14 1.22 16.35 -6.71
C GLN A 14 0.35 15.32 -5.99
N LEU A 15 0.93 14.16 -5.65
CA LEU A 15 0.21 13.10 -4.92
C LEU A 15 -0.15 13.53 -3.49
N MET A 16 0.71 14.31 -2.83
CA MET A 16 0.40 14.88 -1.51
C MET A 16 -0.73 15.91 -1.58
N LEU A 17 -0.74 16.77 -2.59
CA LEU A 17 -1.83 17.73 -2.80
C LEU A 17 -3.15 17.04 -3.16
N GLU A 18 -3.13 15.99 -3.99
CA GLU A 18 -4.32 15.17 -4.31
C GLU A 18 -4.89 14.51 -3.05
N LEU A 19 -4.03 14.02 -2.15
CA LEU A 19 -4.46 13.44 -0.87
C LEU A 19 -5.02 14.50 0.08
N LEU A 20 -4.42 15.69 0.17
CA LEU A 20 -4.94 16.78 1.00
C LEU A 20 -6.28 17.31 0.47
N CYS A 21 -6.41 17.51 -0.84
CA CYS A 21 -7.68 17.88 -1.49
C CYS A 21 -8.78 16.88 -1.18
N SER A 22 -8.47 15.57 -1.18
CA SER A 22 -9.46 14.55 -0.83
C SER A 22 -9.93 14.57 0.63
N ARG A 23 -9.11 15.13 1.53
CA ARG A 23 -9.40 15.21 2.97
C ARG A 23 -10.19 16.46 3.36
N HIS A 24 -10.12 17.51 2.55
CA HIS A 24 -10.71 18.81 2.84
C HIS A 24 -11.78 19.16 1.78
N PRO A 25 -13.05 18.78 2.01
CA PRO A 25 -14.13 19.05 1.05
C PRO A 25 -14.22 20.52 0.65
N GLY A 26 -14.39 20.79 -0.64
CA GLY A 26 -14.43 22.16 -1.18
C GLY A 26 -13.05 22.79 -1.43
N SER A 27 -11.96 22.08 -1.14
CA SER A 27 -10.60 22.54 -1.46
C SER A 27 -10.19 22.12 -2.87
N GLU A 28 -9.42 22.96 -3.56
CA GLU A 28 -8.99 22.73 -4.95
C GLU A 28 -7.48 22.88 -5.10
N ILE A 29 -6.85 22.10 -5.98
CA ILE A 29 -5.42 22.28 -6.28
C ILE A 29 -5.29 23.38 -7.32
N THR A 30 -4.59 24.45 -6.96
CA THR A 30 -4.38 25.62 -7.83
C THR A 30 -2.91 26.02 -7.90
N GLU A 31 -2.59 26.81 -8.92
CA GLU A 31 -1.30 27.47 -9.08
C GLU A 31 -1.34 28.86 -8.44
N PHE A 32 -0.18 29.37 -8.04
CA PHE A 32 -0.06 30.76 -7.57
C PHE A 32 -0.24 31.70 -8.75
N ILE A 33 -1.03 32.75 -8.56
CA ILE A 33 -1.33 33.71 -9.63
C ILE A 33 -0.11 34.62 -9.82
N ALA A 34 0.38 34.67 -11.06
CA ALA A 34 1.51 35.52 -11.41
C ALA A 34 1.15 37.00 -11.26
N GLY A 35 1.97 37.74 -10.52
CA GLY A 35 1.78 39.18 -10.27
C GLY A 35 1.07 39.51 -8.95
N GLU A 36 0.48 38.53 -8.27
CA GLU A 36 -0.09 38.72 -6.94
C GLU A 36 0.96 38.57 -5.83
N ARG A 37 0.65 39.18 -4.69
CA ARG A 37 1.55 39.28 -3.54
C ARG A 37 1.11 38.34 -2.42
N TYR A 38 1.96 37.37 -2.10
CA TYR A 38 1.67 36.35 -1.09
C TYR A 38 2.50 36.52 0.18
N LEU A 39 1.82 36.49 1.33
CA LEU A 39 2.44 36.43 2.66
C LEU A 39 2.30 35.04 3.25
N GLN A 40 3.33 34.59 3.97
CA GLN A 40 3.28 33.34 4.69
C GLN A 40 2.67 33.56 6.08
N LEU A 41 1.68 32.73 6.41
CA LEU A 41 0.99 32.69 7.69
C LEU A 41 1.40 31.44 8.47
N LEU A 42 1.65 31.62 9.76
CA LEU A 42 1.61 30.55 10.74
C LEU A 42 0.30 30.70 11.52
N LEU A 43 -0.57 29.72 11.40
CA LEU A 43 -1.85 29.68 12.10
C LEU A 43 -1.82 28.68 13.24
N GLN A 44 -2.60 28.94 14.28
CA GLN A 44 -2.74 28.07 15.44
C GLN A 44 -4.22 27.98 15.86
N ASP A 45 -4.68 26.79 16.22
CA ASP A 45 -6.02 26.59 16.78
C ASP A 45 -6.01 26.62 18.33
N GLU A 46 -7.20 26.52 18.93
CA GLU A 46 -7.34 26.47 20.40
C GLU A 46 -6.66 25.25 21.04
N GLN A 47 -6.49 24.16 20.28
CA GLN A 47 -5.85 22.91 20.73
C GLN A 47 -4.32 22.97 20.65
N GLY A 48 -3.77 24.02 20.02
CA GLY A 48 -2.34 24.22 19.81
C GLY A 48 -1.77 23.56 18.56
N ASN A 49 -2.60 23.02 17.67
CA ASN A 49 -2.18 22.56 16.35
C ASN A 49 -1.74 23.75 15.51
N ARG A 50 -0.74 23.54 14.64
CA ARG A 50 -0.17 24.59 13.81
C ARG A 50 -0.34 24.28 12.33
N GLY A 51 -0.82 25.28 11.58
CA GLY A 51 -0.97 25.23 10.12
C GLY A 51 -0.08 26.26 9.45
N HIS A 52 0.45 25.92 8.27
CA HIS A 52 1.18 26.84 7.42
C HIS A 52 0.37 27.15 6.16
N ALA A 53 0.20 28.43 5.86
CA ALA A 53 -0.50 28.86 4.66
C ALA A 53 0.12 30.09 4.01
N TRP A 54 -0.30 30.38 2.79
CA TRP A 54 -0.10 31.63 2.10
C TRP A 54 -1.42 32.37 1.95
N LEU A 55 -1.37 33.66 2.25
CA LEU A 55 -2.46 34.61 2.02
C LEU A 55 -2.13 35.45 0.80
N ASN A 56 -3.05 35.48 -0.17
CA ASN A 56 -3.04 36.52 -1.19
C ASN A 56 -3.43 37.85 -0.52
N VAL A 57 -2.46 38.73 -0.37
CA VAL A 57 -2.63 40.01 0.33
C VAL A 57 -3.55 40.93 -0.46
N ASP A 58 -3.49 40.88 -1.79
CA ASP A 58 -4.27 41.75 -2.66
C ASP A 58 -5.75 41.37 -2.59
N ALA A 59 -6.08 40.08 -2.69
CA ALA A 59 -7.46 39.60 -2.52
C ALA A 59 -8.02 39.88 -1.12
N TRP A 60 -7.19 39.76 -0.07
CA TRP A 60 -7.62 40.05 1.29
C TRP A 60 -7.90 41.55 1.50
N LEU A 61 -7.04 42.43 0.98
CA LEU A 61 -7.22 43.89 1.05
C LEU A 61 -8.48 44.33 0.31
N GLU A 62 -8.74 43.75 -0.86
CA GLU A 62 -9.98 43.97 -1.63
C GLU A 62 -11.22 43.51 -0.86
N TYR A 63 -11.18 42.31 -0.28
CA TYR A 63 -12.30 41.77 0.50
C TYR A 63 -12.62 42.61 1.73
N MET A 64 -11.60 43.06 2.45
CA MET A 64 -11.77 43.86 3.67
C MET A 64 -12.18 45.30 3.40
N ASP A 65 -12.30 45.70 2.13
CA ASP A 65 -12.51 47.09 1.70
C ASP A 65 -11.55 48.06 2.42
N ALA A 66 -10.33 47.58 2.65
CA ALA A 66 -9.34 48.33 3.39
C ALA A 66 -8.89 49.48 2.48
N HIS A 67 -9.34 50.70 2.76
CA HIS A 67 -8.88 51.90 2.10
C HIS A 67 -7.90 52.65 3.00
N LEU A 68 -6.63 52.74 2.59
CA LEU A 68 -5.74 53.76 3.13
C LEU A 68 -6.09 55.10 2.47
N PRO A 69 -6.14 56.20 3.24
CA PRO A 69 -6.25 57.51 2.63
C PRO A 69 -5.03 57.77 1.74
N ASP A 70 -5.29 58.05 0.46
CA ASP A 70 -4.37 58.58 -0.56
C ASP A 70 -3.20 57.68 -1.04
N ILE A 71 -3.12 56.41 -0.64
CA ILE A 71 -2.03 55.50 -1.06
C ILE A 71 -2.58 54.28 -1.83
N PRO A 72 -2.16 54.03 -3.08
CA PRO A 72 -2.49 52.81 -3.79
C PRO A 72 -1.74 51.62 -3.16
N TRP A 73 -2.49 50.65 -2.63
CA TRP A 73 -1.94 49.49 -1.91
C TRP A 73 -0.93 48.63 -2.68
N LEU A 74 -1.05 48.62 -4.01
CA LEU A 74 -0.13 47.95 -4.91
C LEU A 74 1.29 48.52 -4.81
N GLU A 75 1.44 49.80 -4.46
CA GLU A 75 2.74 50.46 -4.29
C GLU A 75 3.34 50.25 -2.89
N VAL A 76 2.56 49.77 -1.92
CA VAL A 76 3.04 49.56 -0.55
C VAL A 76 3.94 48.32 -0.50
N PRO A 77 5.18 48.42 0.00
CA PRO A 77 6.07 47.28 0.14
C PRO A 77 5.49 46.15 1.01
N LEU A 78 5.67 44.91 0.55
CA LEU A 78 5.14 43.67 1.14
C LEU A 78 5.59 43.48 2.61
N ASN A 79 6.79 43.95 2.94
CA ASN A 79 7.33 43.91 4.30
C ASN A 79 6.62 44.88 5.26
N TYR A 80 6.12 46.03 4.77
CA TYR A 80 5.33 46.96 5.55
C TYR A 80 3.94 46.38 5.81
N LEU A 81 3.31 45.81 4.77
CA LEU A 81 2.03 45.12 4.89
C LEU A 81 2.11 43.95 5.88
N ALA A 82 3.17 43.13 5.82
CA ALA A 82 3.39 42.06 6.80
C ALA A 82 3.41 42.59 8.24
N ARG A 83 4.16 43.67 8.49
CA ARG A 83 4.24 44.28 9.83
C ARG A 83 2.91 44.85 10.29
N TRP A 84 2.21 45.53 9.40
CA TRP A 84 0.89 46.10 9.70
C TRP A 84 -0.14 45.01 10.02
N LEU A 85 -0.24 43.97 9.18
CA LEU A 85 -1.17 42.86 9.37
C LEU A 85 -0.88 42.07 10.66
N ASN A 86 0.39 41.92 11.07
CA ASN A 86 0.74 41.30 12.35
C ASN A 86 0.13 42.04 13.57
N HIS A 87 -0.22 43.32 13.43
CA HIS A 87 -0.87 44.08 14.51
C HIS A 87 -2.40 43.89 14.56
N LEU A 88 -3.01 43.31 13.53
CA LEU A 88 -4.47 43.21 13.40
C LEU A 88 -5.08 41.94 14.01
N GLN A 89 -4.26 41.02 14.55
CA GLN A 89 -4.71 39.76 15.17
C GLN A 89 -5.74 39.02 14.30
N LEU A 90 -5.33 38.69 13.07
CA LEU A 90 -6.21 38.04 12.10
C LEU A 90 -6.57 36.62 12.56
N SER A 91 -7.78 36.19 12.21
CA SER A 91 -8.23 34.82 12.37
C SER A 91 -9.00 34.37 11.13
N PHE A 92 -8.98 33.07 10.88
CA PHE A 92 -9.65 32.43 9.75
C PHE A 92 -10.54 31.29 10.23
N LEU A 93 -11.73 31.16 9.67
CA LEU A 93 -12.63 30.04 9.91
C LEU A 93 -12.44 29.02 8.79
N PHE A 94 -12.13 27.78 9.16
CA PHE A 94 -12.01 26.66 8.23
C PHE A 94 -12.45 25.37 8.91
N GLU A 95 -13.32 24.59 8.25
CA GLU A 95 -13.92 23.35 8.79
C GLU A 95 -14.53 23.54 10.20
N GLU A 96 -15.32 24.60 10.38
CA GLU A 96 -15.95 24.97 11.66
C GLU A 96 -14.96 25.29 12.81
N GLN A 97 -13.66 25.34 12.50
CA GLN A 97 -12.60 25.64 13.45
C GLN A 97 -11.98 27.01 13.19
N VAL A 98 -11.76 27.77 14.27
CA VAL A 98 -11.09 29.07 14.22
C VAL A 98 -9.58 28.87 14.31
N TRP A 99 -8.87 29.49 13.37
CA TRP A 99 -7.42 29.49 13.24
C TRP A 99 -6.89 30.90 13.42
N ASP A 100 -6.24 31.16 14.55
CA ASP A 100 -5.64 32.45 14.85
C ASP A 100 -4.27 32.56 14.18
N VAL A 101 -3.98 33.72 13.57
CA VAL A 101 -2.69 33.97 12.95
C VAL A 101 -1.66 34.31 14.03
N ALA A 102 -0.77 33.36 14.31
CA ALA A 102 0.32 33.51 15.26
C ALA A 102 1.46 34.37 14.70
N GLN A 103 1.72 34.30 13.39
CA GLN A 103 2.78 35.07 12.75
C GLN A 103 2.52 35.29 11.26
N ILE A 104 2.85 36.48 10.77
CA ILE A 104 2.86 36.83 9.34
C ILE A 104 4.29 37.18 8.92
N ALA A 105 4.79 36.53 7.86
CA ALA A 105 6.14 36.73 7.36
C ALA A 105 6.19 36.80 5.83
N LEU A 106 7.29 37.37 5.32
CA LEU A 106 7.64 37.28 3.91
C LEU A 106 7.98 35.82 3.58
N SER A 107 7.60 35.37 2.37
CA SER A 107 7.98 34.05 1.89
C SER A 107 9.51 33.96 1.76
N ALA A 108 10.15 33.13 2.59
CA ALA A 108 11.61 32.94 2.56
C ALA A 108 12.08 32.07 1.39
N ASN A 109 11.20 31.19 0.90
CA ASN A 109 11.43 30.29 -0.22
C ASN A 109 10.62 30.75 -1.44
N PRO A 110 11.04 30.39 -2.67
CA PRO A 110 10.20 30.59 -3.84
C PRO A 110 8.87 29.86 -3.67
N LEU A 111 7.79 30.51 -4.13
CA LEU A 111 6.46 29.92 -4.09
C LEU A 111 6.46 28.60 -4.90
N PRO A 112 5.84 27.54 -4.37
CA PRO A 112 5.73 26.29 -5.11
C PRO A 112 4.84 26.48 -6.35
N GLU A 113 4.99 25.59 -7.34
CA GLU A 113 4.18 25.65 -8.58
C GLU A 113 2.68 25.50 -8.29
N LYS A 114 2.33 24.59 -7.37
CA LYS A 114 0.95 24.28 -6.96
C LYS A 114 0.82 24.21 -5.46
N ALA A 115 -0.35 24.60 -4.97
CA ALA A 115 -0.77 24.48 -3.59
C ALA A 115 -2.27 24.12 -3.52
N LEU A 116 -2.73 23.73 -2.34
CA LEU A 116 -4.14 23.49 -2.08
C LEU A 116 -4.81 24.80 -1.64
N LEU A 117 -5.89 25.19 -2.31
CA LEU A 117 -6.75 26.30 -1.93
C LEU A 117 -7.77 25.82 -0.91
N LEU A 118 -7.58 26.22 0.34
CA LEU A 118 -8.52 26.02 1.42
C LEU A 118 -9.62 27.08 1.36
N PRO A 119 -10.91 26.71 1.34
CA PRO A 119 -12.05 27.63 1.38
C PRO A 119 -12.24 28.23 2.78
N ALA A 120 -11.21 28.89 3.30
CA ALA A 120 -11.26 29.60 4.57
C ALA A 120 -12.00 30.95 4.43
N GLU A 121 -12.64 31.38 5.50
CA GLU A 121 -13.23 32.72 5.63
C GLU A 121 -12.35 33.57 6.56
N PRO A 122 -12.17 34.89 6.33
CA PRO A 122 -12.85 35.71 5.32
C PRO A 122 -12.33 35.55 3.89
N CYS A 123 -11.13 34.99 3.71
CA CYS A 123 -10.52 34.81 2.40
C CYS A 123 -9.85 33.45 2.31
N PRO A 124 -9.81 32.83 1.11
CA PRO A 124 -9.21 31.52 0.94
C PRO A 124 -7.70 31.57 1.20
N LEU A 125 -7.17 30.45 1.66
CA LEU A 125 -5.76 30.28 2.01
C LEU A 125 -5.13 29.21 1.14
N LEU A 126 -3.87 29.37 0.76
CA LEU A 126 -3.11 28.35 0.04
C LEU A 126 -2.23 27.56 1.01
N CYS A 127 -2.18 26.24 0.95
CA CYS A 127 -1.30 25.44 1.80
C CYS A 127 -0.62 24.27 1.05
N LEU A 128 0.48 23.76 1.62
CA LEU A 128 1.11 22.50 1.18
C LEU A 128 0.82 21.35 2.14
N ASP A 129 0.42 21.67 3.36
CA ASP A 129 0.03 20.78 4.43
C ASP A 129 -1.00 21.48 5.31
N TRP A 130 -1.85 20.69 5.97
CA TRP A 130 -2.78 21.20 6.97
C TRP A 130 -2.93 20.16 8.08
N PRO A 131 -2.99 20.59 9.35
CA PRO A 131 -3.20 19.69 10.48
C PRO A 131 -4.51 18.93 10.33
N LYS A 132 -4.54 17.70 10.83
CA LYS A 132 -5.71 16.83 10.77
C LYS A 132 -6.73 17.32 11.80
N SER A 133 -7.93 17.68 11.37
CA SER A 133 -9.08 17.75 12.26
C SER A 133 -9.48 16.32 12.66
N GLU A 134 -9.60 16.05 13.96
CA GLU A 134 -10.04 14.73 14.47
C GLU A 134 -11.50 14.41 14.02
N ASP A 135 -12.29 15.43 13.67
CA ASP A 135 -13.69 15.29 13.28
C ASP A 135 -13.90 14.89 11.81
N ASN A 136 -12.88 15.01 10.95
CA ASN A 136 -13.02 14.71 9.52
C ASN A 136 -12.65 13.26 9.16
N ALA A 137 -12.98 12.31 10.04
CA ALA A 137 -12.77 10.87 9.83
C ALA A 137 -13.72 10.24 8.79
N LEU A 138 -14.61 11.03 8.18
CA LEU A 138 -15.60 10.58 7.20
C LEU A 138 -15.41 11.25 5.83
N GLY A 139 -14.21 11.15 5.26
CA GLY A 139 -13.91 11.65 3.91
C GLY A 139 -13.18 10.63 3.04
N VAL A 140 -13.96 9.84 2.26
CA VAL A 140 -13.58 8.99 1.10
C VAL A 140 -12.60 7.84 1.39
N PRO A 141 -12.81 6.61 0.83
CA PRO A 141 -11.89 5.49 1.02
C PRO A 141 -10.62 5.70 0.18
N ALA A 142 -9.74 6.59 0.62
CA ALA A 142 -8.33 6.42 0.32
C ALA A 142 -7.92 5.12 1.01
N ILE A 143 -7.53 4.10 0.24
CA ILE A 143 -6.90 2.93 0.83
C ILE A 143 -5.62 3.45 1.48
N SER A 144 -5.66 3.70 2.79
CA SER A 144 -4.44 3.87 3.57
C SER A 144 -3.56 2.70 3.19
N SER A 145 -2.35 2.94 2.69
CA SER A 145 -1.42 1.88 2.27
C SER A 145 -1.29 0.81 3.36
N TYR A 146 -1.37 1.26 4.62
CA TYR A 146 -1.35 0.45 5.83
C TYR A 146 -2.55 -0.48 6.02
N ARG A 147 -3.68 -0.25 5.34
CA ARG A 147 -4.91 -1.05 5.38
C ARG A 147 -5.12 -1.91 4.13
N VAL A 148 -4.17 -1.92 3.18
CA VAL A 148 -4.23 -2.82 2.02
C VAL A 148 -4.14 -4.26 2.53
N PRO A 149 -5.12 -5.13 2.24
CA PRO A 149 -5.03 -6.53 2.62
C PRO A 149 -4.12 -7.30 1.65
N PHE A 150 -3.22 -8.08 2.21
CA PHE A 150 -2.33 -9.01 1.53
C PHE A 150 -2.66 -10.43 1.97
N ARG A 151 -2.57 -11.37 1.03
CA ARG A 151 -2.64 -12.80 1.34
C ARG A 151 -1.22 -13.28 1.68
N LEU A 152 -0.94 -13.43 2.96
CA LEU A 152 0.29 -14.06 3.45
C LEU A 152 0.14 -15.58 3.41
N GLN A 153 1.12 -16.27 2.85
CA GLN A 153 1.16 -17.72 2.71
C GLN A 153 2.39 -18.30 3.42
N TYR A 154 2.18 -19.44 4.08
CA TYR A 154 3.21 -20.24 4.73
C TYR A 154 3.52 -21.40 3.79
N VAL A 155 4.55 -21.25 2.98
CA VAL A 155 4.95 -22.26 2.00
C VAL A 155 5.93 -23.20 2.67
N LEU A 156 5.74 -24.52 2.53
CA LEU A 156 6.66 -25.53 3.07
C LEU A 156 7.79 -25.84 2.09
N GLY A 157 7.48 -25.83 0.81
CA GLY A 157 8.45 -26.17 -0.21
C GLY A 157 7.82 -26.45 -1.56
N TYR A 158 8.64 -27.02 -2.42
CA TYR A 158 8.31 -27.22 -3.82
C TYR A 158 8.70 -28.61 -4.30
N SER A 159 8.07 -29.00 -5.40
CA SER A 159 8.47 -30.14 -6.22
C SER A 159 8.25 -29.83 -7.68
N GLN A 160 8.84 -30.62 -8.56
CA GLN A 160 8.62 -30.51 -9.99
C GLN A 160 8.36 -31.90 -10.56
N LEU A 161 7.25 -32.05 -11.28
CA LEU A 161 6.88 -33.30 -11.94
C LEU A 161 6.49 -33.04 -13.40
N PRO A 162 6.72 -34.00 -14.31
CA PRO A 162 6.17 -33.93 -15.67
C PRO A 162 4.64 -33.92 -15.66
N LEU A 163 4.03 -33.17 -16.57
CA LEU A 163 2.57 -33.07 -16.71
C LEU A 163 1.88 -34.44 -16.80
N ALA A 164 2.51 -35.43 -17.46
CA ALA A 164 1.98 -36.79 -17.57
C ALA A 164 1.72 -37.45 -16.22
N GLN A 165 2.59 -37.24 -15.23
CA GLN A 165 2.45 -37.84 -13.91
C GLN A 165 1.37 -37.13 -13.07
N LEU A 166 1.16 -35.84 -13.32
CA LEU A 166 0.14 -35.04 -12.65
C LEU A 166 -1.28 -35.32 -13.14
N ALA A 167 -1.43 -35.76 -14.39
CA ALA A 167 -2.73 -36.06 -15.00
C ALA A 167 -3.48 -37.19 -14.28
N ASP A 168 -2.74 -38.12 -13.68
CA ASP A 168 -3.29 -39.32 -13.04
C ASP A 168 -3.33 -39.23 -11.50
N VAL A 169 -2.94 -38.09 -10.90
CA VAL A 169 -2.96 -37.90 -9.45
C VAL A 169 -4.38 -38.03 -8.91
N ALA A 170 -4.54 -38.91 -7.92
CA ALA A 170 -5.79 -39.25 -7.28
C ALA A 170 -5.69 -39.12 -5.75
N PRO A 171 -6.84 -39.07 -5.04
CA PRO A 171 -6.83 -39.16 -3.59
C PRO A 171 -6.13 -40.44 -3.10
N GLY A 172 -5.27 -40.31 -2.09
CA GLY A 172 -4.39 -41.34 -1.55
C GLY A 172 -2.96 -41.29 -2.09
N ASP A 173 -2.70 -40.53 -3.17
CA ASP A 173 -1.34 -40.39 -3.69
C ASP A 173 -0.47 -39.50 -2.79
N LEU A 174 0.81 -39.85 -2.67
CA LEU A 174 1.80 -39.09 -1.91
C LEU A 174 2.64 -38.22 -2.85
N LEU A 175 2.52 -36.91 -2.68
CA LEU A 175 3.38 -35.94 -3.36
C LEU A 175 4.51 -35.52 -2.43
N LEU A 176 5.73 -35.99 -2.70
CA LEU A 176 6.92 -35.64 -1.94
C LEU A 176 7.25 -34.16 -2.08
N ILE A 177 7.69 -33.50 -1.02
CA ILE A 177 8.31 -32.16 -1.05
C ILE A 177 9.81 -32.36 -1.27
N THR A 178 10.29 -32.14 -2.49
CA THR A 178 11.70 -32.43 -2.85
C THR A 178 12.62 -31.27 -2.51
N GLN A 179 12.10 -30.04 -2.55
CA GLN A 179 12.80 -28.83 -2.17
C GLN A 179 12.21 -28.30 -0.86
N ASP A 180 12.79 -28.72 0.26
CA ASP A 180 12.44 -28.21 1.58
C ASP A 180 12.96 -26.78 1.74
N PHE A 181 12.05 -25.83 1.52
CA PHE A 181 12.33 -24.41 1.59
C PHE A 181 11.13 -23.68 2.16
N ALA A 182 10.96 -23.82 3.47
CA ALA A 182 9.86 -23.18 4.17
C ALA A 182 10.06 -21.66 4.22
N HIS A 183 9.08 -20.89 3.74
CA HIS A 183 9.14 -19.43 3.69
C HIS A 183 7.77 -18.76 3.72
N LEU A 184 7.76 -17.50 4.14
CA LEU A 184 6.61 -16.61 4.00
C LEU A 184 6.59 -16.00 2.60
N ALA A 185 5.42 -16.02 1.97
CA ALA A 185 5.21 -15.43 0.66
C ALA A 185 4.00 -14.49 0.65
N VAL A 186 4.13 -13.40 -0.11
CA VAL A 186 3.01 -12.56 -0.55
C VAL A 186 3.06 -12.47 -2.07
N GLY A 187 2.10 -13.10 -2.74
CA GLY A 187 2.12 -13.25 -4.19
C GLY A 187 3.35 -14.04 -4.66
N HIS A 188 4.19 -13.42 -5.49
CA HIS A 188 5.43 -14.03 -5.97
C HIS A 188 6.66 -13.71 -5.11
N ARG A 189 6.52 -12.81 -4.13
CA ARG A 189 7.63 -12.34 -3.31
C ARG A 189 7.78 -13.23 -2.08
N ARG A 190 8.98 -13.81 -1.94
CA ARG A 190 9.42 -14.53 -0.76
C ARG A 190 10.00 -13.51 0.23
N LEU A 191 9.53 -13.50 1.47
CA LEU A 191 9.82 -12.46 2.45
C LEU A 191 10.83 -12.94 3.50
N TYR A 192 10.54 -14.08 4.11
CA TYR A 192 11.34 -14.62 5.20
C TYR A 192 11.41 -16.14 5.10
N LYS A 193 12.54 -16.72 5.51
CA LYS A 193 12.65 -18.15 5.77
C LYS A 193 11.93 -18.50 7.07
N LEU A 194 11.38 -19.71 7.12
CA LEU A 194 10.62 -20.21 8.27
C LEU A 194 11.26 -21.49 8.81
N SER A 195 11.25 -21.66 10.13
CA SER A 195 11.34 -22.97 10.75
C SER A 195 9.95 -23.45 11.13
N TYR A 196 9.64 -24.66 10.66
CA TYR A 196 8.40 -25.33 10.94
C TYR A 196 8.60 -26.36 12.05
N HIS A 197 7.77 -26.29 13.07
CA HIS A 197 7.71 -27.25 14.16
C HIS A 197 6.32 -27.89 14.17
N PRO A 198 6.20 -29.22 13.98
CA PRO A 198 4.90 -29.91 13.95
C PRO A 198 4.06 -29.66 15.21
N ASN A 199 2.76 -29.43 15.06
CA ASN A 199 1.80 -29.10 16.13
C ASN A 199 2.14 -27.83 16.95
N GLN A 200 2.96 -26.93 16.42
CA GLN A 200 3.39 -25.70 17.09
C GLN A 200 3.21 -24.46 16.19
N GLU A 201 3.88 -23.38 16.54
CA GLU A 201 3.95 -22.13 15.80
C GLU A 201 5.05 -22.21 14.73
N VAL A 202 4.92 -21.40 13.68
CA VAL A 202 6.00 -21.22 12.70
C VAL A 202 6.86 -20.05 13.12
N ILE A 203 8.17 -20.25 13.21
CA ILE A 203 9.11 -19.21 13.63
C ILE A 203 9.75 -18.58 12.41
N VAL A 204 9.70 -17.25 12.36
CA VAL A 204 10.37 -16.46 11.32
C VAL A 204 11.87 -16.45 11.60
N GLU A 205 12.68 -16.91 10.64
CA GLU A 205 14.14 -16.98 10.79
C GLU A 205 14.81 -15.74 10.21
N GLU A 206 15.19 -15.77 8.95
CA GLU A 206 15.95 -14.72 8.29
C GLU A 206 15.12 -14.07 7.17
N GLN A 207 15.38 -12.78 6.94
CA GLN A 207 14.79 -12.06 5.82
C GLN A 207 15.49 -12.47 4.53
N LEU A 208 14.70 -12.86 3.52
CA LEU A 208 15.22 -13.22 2.22
C LEU A 208 15.47 -11.94 1.40
N ALA A 209 16.68 -11.81 0.85
CA ALA A 209 16.96 -10.77 -0.13
C ALA A 209 16.17 -11.06 -1.41
N GLU A 210 15.70 -10.02 -2.10
CA GLU A 210 15.17 -10.16 -3.47
C GLU A 210 16.33 -10.55 -4.39
N HIS A 211 16.57 -11.86 -4.52
CA HIS A 211 17.40 -12.42 -5.57
C HIS A 211 16.57 -13.41 -6.38
N ASP A 212 16.82 -13.32 -7.68
CA ASP A 212 15.98 -13.74 -8.77
C ASP A 212 15.37 -15.13 -8.62
N GLN A 213 14.12 -15.22 -9.04
CA GLN A 213 13.55 -16.47 -9.53
C GLN A 213 14.56 -17.05 -10.53
N GLU A 214 15.15 -18.21 -10.23
CA GLU A 214 15.89 -18.96 -11.23
C GLU A 214 14.88 -19.35 -12.32
N TYR A 215 14.85 -18.56 -13.40
CA TYR A 215 14.24 -18.97 -14.65
C TYR A 215 15.07 -20.16 -15.14
N HIS A 216 14.54 -21.37 -14.98
CA HIS A 216 15.02 -22.52 -15.74
C HIS A 216 14.63 -22.31 -17.20
N GLU A 217 15.53 -21.70 -17.97
CA GLU A 217 15.54 -21.88 -19.42
C GLU A 217 16.23 -23.20 -19.71
N GLU A 218 15.48 -24.24 -20.09
CA GLU A 218 16.05 -25.24 -20.99
C GLU A 218 15.00 -25.97 -21.86
N GLU A 219 15.33 -25.90 -23.15
CA GLU A 219 15.09 -26.77 -24.31
C GLU A 219 13.68 -27.24 -24.72
N VAL A 220 13.43 -26.98 -26.00
CA VAL A 220 12.30 -27.41 -26.81
C VAL A 220 12.30 -28.94 -26.95
N LEU A 221 11.27 -29.59 -26.40
CA LEU A 221 10.86 -30.94 -26.79
C LEU A 221 9.38 -30.92 -27.21
N HIS A 222 9.08 -31.58 -28.33
CA HIS A 222 7.77 -31.56 -29.01
C HIS A 222 6.69 -32.45 -28.36
N GLU A 223 6.78 -32.71 -27.05
CA GLU A 223 5.82 -33.54 -26.31
C GLU A 223 5.29 -32.78 -25.09
N TRP A 224 4.09 -32.20 -25.22
CA TRP A 224 3.42 -31.40 -24.17
C TRP A 224 3.30 -32.12 -22.81
N MET A 225 3.34 -33.44 -22.80
CA MET A 225 3.21 -34.28 -21.61
C MET A 225 4.50 -34.37 -20.77
N SER A 226 5.67 -34.00 -21.32
CA SER A 226 6.94 -33.97 -20.59
C SER A 226 7.24 -32.60 -19.97
N LEU A 227 6.35 -31.61 -20.13
CA LEU A 227 6.55 -30.28 -19.57
C LEU A 227 6.70 -30.36 -18.05
N PRO A 228 7.78 -29.79 -17.48
CA PRO A 228 7.92 -29.70 -16.03
C PRO A 228 6.84 -28.77 -15.49
N VAL A 229 6.18 -29.21 -14.42
CA VAL A 229 5.16 -28.43 -13.73
C VAL A 229 5.62 -28.21 -12.29
N ASP A 230 5.64 -26.95 -11.88
CA ASP A 230 6.02 -26.57 -10.53
C ASP A 230 4.84 -26.80 -9.58
N ILE A 231 5.13 -27.54 -8.52
CA ILE A 231 4.22 -27.88 -7.44
C ILE A 231 4.63 -27.08 -6.22
N GLU A 232 3.70 -26.33 -5.65
CA GLU A 232 3.90 -25.56 -4.42
C GLU A 232 2.97 -26.09 -3.32
N PHE A 233 3.56 -26.37 -2.16
CA PHE A 233 2.85 -26.86 -0.99
C PHE A 233 2.70 -25.76 0.06
N VAL A 234 1.46 -25.33 0.29
CA VAL A 234 1.13 -24.23 1.20
C VAL A 234 0.43 -24.79 2.44
N LEU A 235 1.11 -24.69 3.59
CA LEU A 235 0.61 -25.13 4.88
C LEU A 235 -0.61 -24.31 5.32
N ASP A 236 -0.48 -22.98 5.27
CA ASP A 236 -1.54 -22.09 5.70
C ASP A 236 -1.48 -20.76 4.94
N GLY A 237 -2.49 -19.93 5.12
CA GLY A 237 -2.40 -18.53 4.81
C GLY A 237 -3.48 -17.71 5.49
N ARG A 238 -3.14 -16.47 5.77
CA ARG A 238 -4.05 -15.50 6.39
C ARG A 238 -4.01 -14.18 5.64
N THR A 239 -5.08 -13.42 5.79
CA THR A 239 -5.12 -12.05 5.27
C THR A 239 -4.49 -11.15 6.33
N VAL A 240 -3.51 -10.35 5.93
CA VAL A 240 -2.80 -9.39 6.79
C VAL A 240 -2.76 -8.04 6.12
N THR A 241 -2.64 -6.98 6.90
CA THR A 241 -2.44 -5.61 6.44
C THR A 241 -0.96 -5.31 6.23
N LEU A 242 -0.63 -4.21 5.55
CA LEU A 242 0.76 -3.77 5.44
C LEU A 242 1.37 -3.46 6.81
N ALA A 243 0.61 -2.88 7.74
CA ALA A 243 1.09 -2.61 9.10
C ALA A 243 1.48 -3.91 9.82
N GLU A 244 0.64 -4.94 9.74
CA GLU A 244 0.95 -6.26 10.32
C GLU A 244 2.14 -6.95 9.62
N LEU A 245 2.37 -6.69 8.32
CA LEU A 245 3.56 -7.20 7.63
C LEU A 245 4.85 -6.52 8.11
N GLU A 246 4.80 -5.21 8.39
CA GLU A 246 5.96 -4.45 8.89
C GLU A 246 6.38 -4.87 10.31
N GLU A 247 5.45 -5.43 11.09
CA GLU A 247 5.73 -5.97 12.42
C GLU A 247 6.44 -7.33 12.40
N ILE A 248 6.42 -8.05 11.27
CA ILE A 248 7.05 -9.36 11.14
C ILE A 248 8.57 -9.19 11.10
N THR A 249 9.23 -9.74 12.13
CA THR A 249 10.69 -9.74 12.25
C THR A 249 11.23 -11.13 12.59
N PRO A 250 12.52 -11.42 12.31
CA PRO A 250 13.21 -12.59 12.84
C PRO A 250 12.90 -12.86 14.31
N GLY A 251 12.51 -14.10 14.63
CA GLY A 251 12.06 -14.52 15.96
C GLY A 251 10.56 -14.37 16.22
N THR A 252 9.79 -13.78 15.30
CA THR A 252 8.33 -13.72 15.41
C THR A 252 7.75 -15.13 15.30
N ALA A 253 6.96 -15.53 16.28
CA ALA A 253 6.18 -16.75 16.22
C ALA A 253 4.81 -16.47 15.60
N LEU A 254 4.46 -17.25 14.60
CA LEU A 254 3.23 -17.10 13.84
C LEU A 254 2.33 -18.31 14.09
N ALA A 255 1.15 -18.02 14.64
CA ALA A 255 0.13 -19.03 14.85
C ALA A 255 -0.41 -19.56 13.51
N LEU A 256 -0.56 -20.89 13.45
CA LEU A 256 -1.23 -21.59 12.36
C LEU A 256 -2.72 -21.76 12.69
N THR A 257 -3.53 -21.94 11.66
CA THR A 257 -4.89 -22.44 11.83
C THR A 257 -4.87 -23.85 12.45
N PRO A 258 -5.83 -24.17 13.34
CA PRO A 258 -5.95 -25.53 13.85
C PRO A 258 -6.08 -26.53 12.70
N ASP A 259 -5.37 -27.65 12.79
CA ASP A 259 -5.38 -28.71 11.78
C ASP A 259 -4.92 -28.26 10.37
N ALA A 260 -4.08 -27.21 10.28
CA ALA A 260 -3.50 -26.75 9.01
C ALA A 260 -2.75 -27.89 8.27
N GLU A 261 -2.08 -28.76 9.03
CA GLU A 261 -1.36 -29.93 8.52
C GLU A 261 -2.27 -30.92 7.78
N GLN A 262 -3.56 -31.00 8.13
CA GLN A 262 -4.55 -31.88 7.47
C GLN A 262 -5.15 -31.25 6.21
N ASN A 263 -4.83 -29.98 5.92
CA ASN A 263 -5.46 -29.17 4.88
C ASN A 263 -4.45 -28.42 4.01
N ILE A 264 -3.27 -29.01 3.78
CA ILE A 264 -2.24 -28.48 2.91
C ILE A 264 -2.83 -28.21 1.52
N LYS A 265 -2.59 -27.00 1.00
CA LYS A 265 -3.01 -26.61 -0.35
C LYS A 265 -1.89 -26.89 -1.33
N ILE A 266 -2.20 -27.63 -2.39
CA ILE A 266 -1.27 -28.01 -3.44
C ILE A 266 -1.59 -27.17 -4.67
N TYR A 267 -0.64 -26.36 -5.12
CA TYR A 267 -0.77 -25.52 -6.30
C TYR A 267 0.10 -26.04 -7.43
N LEU A 268 -0.47 -26.14 -8.63
CA LEU A 268 0.28 -26.39 -9.87
C LEU A 268 0.34 -25.09 -10.64
N ASN A 269 1.55 -24.57 -10.90
CA ASN A 269 1.74 -23.26 -11.56
C ASN A 269 0.82 -22.17 -10.97
N LYS A 270 0.74 -22.12 -9.62
CA LYS A 270 -0.10 -21.16 -8.84
C LYS A 270 -1.62 -21.35 -8.94
N LYS A 271 -2.12 -22.39 -9.61
CA LYS A 271 -3.53 -22.76 -9.60
C LYS A 271 -3.78 -23.84 -8.55
N LEU A 272 -4.77 -23.63 -7.68
CA LEU A 272 -5.10 -24.61 -6.62
C LEU A 272 -5.57 -25.91 -7.26
N PHE A 273 -4.74 -26.93 -7.16
CA PHE A 273 -4.97 -28.24 -7.77
C PHE A 273 -5.63 -29.19 -6.79
N ALA A 274 -5.09 -29.31 -5.58
CA ALA A 274 -5.54 -30.31 -4.62
C ALA A 274 -5.37 -29.83 -3.18
N ARG A 275 -5.92 -30.62 -2.26
CA ARG A 275 -5.70 -30.50 -0.82
C ARG A 275 -5.34 -31.85 -0.24
N GLY A 276 -4.55 -31.84 0.81
CA GLY A 276 -4.05 -33.06 1.42
C GLY A 276 -3.54 -32.87 2.84
N GLU A 277 -3.04 -33.97 3.40
CA GLU A 277 -2.46 -34.03 4.74
C GLU A 277 -0.93 -34.14 4.65
N LEU A 278 -0.23 -33.37 5.47
CA LEU A 278 1.22 -33.45 5.60
C LEU A 278 1.61 -34.72 6.34
N VAL A 279 2.46 -35.53 5.73
CA VAL A 279 2.98 -36.76 6.32
C VAL A 279 4.51 -36.74 6.32
N ALA A 280 5.11 -37.21 7.41
CA ALA A 280 6.54 -37.43 7.51
C ALA A 280 6.87 -38.89 7.15
N LEU A 281 7.76 -39.07 6.19
CA LEU A 281 8.25 -40.39 5.79
C LEU A 281 9.38 -40.86 6.72
N GLU A 282 9.64 -42.18 6.75
CA GLU A 282 10.65 -42.79 7.64
C GLU A 282 12.07 -42.22 7.44
N ASN A 283 12.38 -41.76 6.22
CA ASN A 283 13.66 -41.15 5.87
C ASN A 283 13.77 -39.67 6.30
N GLY A 284 12.76 -39.14 7.00
CA GLY A 284 12.70 -37.75 7.45
C GLY A 284 12.22 -36.74 6.41
N SER A 285 11.90 -37.18 5.19
CA SER A 285 11.32 -36.29 4.17
C SER A 285 9.83 -36.06 4.39
N LEU A 286 9.34 -34.89 3.97
CA LEU A 286 7.94 -34.53 4.06
C LEU A 286 7.24 -34.80 2.72
N ALA A 287 6.02 -35.35 2.79
CA ALA A 287 5.15 -35.54 1.66
C ALA A 287 3.74 -35.07 2.01
N VAL A 288 2.90 -34.87 1.00
CA VAL A 288 1.48 -34.56 1.18
C VAL A 288 0.66 -35.69 0.59
N GLU A 289 -0.13 -36.34 1.43
CA GLU A 289 -1.14 -37.30 1.01
C GLU A 289 -2.34 -36.54 0.45
N VAL A 290 -2.64 -36.75 -0.83
CA VAL A 290 -3.73 -36.05 -1.50
C VAL A 290 -5.06 -36.58 -0.98
N ASN A 291 -5.87 -35.70 -0.38
CA ASN A 291 -7.21 -36.08 0.12
C ASN A 291 -8.32 -35.66 -0.85
N HIS A 292 -8.10 -34.58 -1.60
CA HIS A 292 -9.08 -34.05 -2.53
C HIS A 292 -8.40 -33.38 -3.73
N VAL A 293 -8.80 -33.77 -4.95
CA VAL A 293 -8.35 -33.15 -6.20
C VAL A 293 -9.46 -32.25 -6.76
N ASN A 294 -9.14 -31.01 -7.10
CA ASN A 294 -10.10 -30.11 -7.74
C ASN A 294 -10.25 -30.48 -9.23
N PRO A 295 -11.47 -30.45 -9.79
CA PRO A 295 -11.75 -30.89 -11.16
C PRO A 295 -11.11 -30.02 -12.27
N THR A 296 -10.36 -28.97 -11.91
CA THR A 296 -9.94 -27.90 -12.84
C THR A 296 -8.81 -28.26 -13.79
N LEU A 297 -8.32 -29.51 -13.77
CA LEU A 297 -7.35 -30.09 -14.71
C LEU A 297 -7.84 -31.36 -15.42
N GLN A 298 -9.05 -31.87 -15.09
CA GLN A 298 -9.65 -32.92 -15.89
C GLN A 298 -10.15 -32.30 -17.20
N GLY A 299 -9.30 -32.33 -18.23
CA GLY A 299 -9.77 -32.28 -19.59
C GLY A 299 -10.87 -33.33 -19.74
N ASN A 300 -12.00 -32.94 -20.33
CA ASN A 300 -13.12 -33.81 -20.68
C ASN A 300 -12.65 -35.24 -20.98
N ARG A 301 -12.80 -36.16 -20.02
CA ARG A 301 -12.92 -37.57 -20.36
C ARG A 301 -14.29 -37.68 -21.02
N VAL A 302 -14.32 -37.50 -22.33
CA VAL A 302 -15.38 -38.06 -23.17
C VAL A 302 -15.33 -39.55 -22.88
N GLN A 303 -16.30 -40.03 -22.10
CA GLN A 303 -16.59 -41.45 -22.04
C GLN A 303 -16.86 -41.89 -23.47
N PRO A 304 -16.21 -42.94 -23.98
CA PRO A 304 -16.72 -43.58 -25.18
C PRO A 304 -18.09 -44.15 -24.79
N ASP A 305 -19.12 -43.68 -25.47
CA ASP A 305 -20.45 -44.28 -25.40
C ASP A 305 -20.29 -45.79 -25.63
N VAL A 306 -20.68 -46.56 -24.62
CA VAL A 306 -20.96 -47.98 -24.77
C VAL A 306 -22.41 -48.06 -25.25
N GLU A 307 -22.58 -48.21 -26.56
CA GLU A 307 -23.56 -49.11 -27.20
C GLU A 307 -23.23 -49.30 -28.69
#